data_AF-A0A2E9LLW0-F1
#
_entry.id   AF-A0A2E9LLW0-F1
#
_cell.length_a   1.000
_cell.length_b   1.000
_cell.length_c   1.000
_cell.angle_alpha   90.00
_cell.angle_beta   90.00
_cell.angle_gamma   90.00
#
_symmetry.space_group_name_H-M   'P 1'
#
loop_
_entity.id
_entity.type
_entity.pdbx_description
1 polymer ?
#
loop_
_entity_poly.entity_id
_entity_poly.type
_entity_poly.pdbx_seq_one_letter_code
_entity_poly.pdbx_strand_id
1 'polypeptide(L)'
;MDEVDFDAKWDHFLACEGGDIETEVAENLNRSRHLLDMRDGTHASWDANQLGVLLVFGGQDACDFIGAWHDADDGNLIALAKVLDWVNSMVGMIEQCVAMYGTTDFDLES
;
A
#
# COMPACT_ATOMS: atom_id res chain seq x y z
N MET A 1 -18.79 19.63 -33.05
CA MET A 1 -17.51 19.96 -32.41
C MET A 1 -16.55 18.93 -32.96
N ASP A 2 -15.74 19.36 -33.91
CA ASP A 2 -15.13 18.48 -34.91
C ASP A 2 -13.95 17.72 -34.30
N GLU A 3 -13.86 16.41 -34.54
CA GLU A 3 -12.77 15.51 -34.08
C GLU A 3 -11.37 16.09 -34.32
N VAL A 4 -11.19 16.86 -35.40
CA VAL A 4 -9.93 17.51 -35.78
C VAL A 4 -9.47 18.55 -34.74
N ASP A 5 -10.40 19.21 -34.04
CA ASP A 5 -10.09 20.16 -32.96
C ASP A 5 -9.69 19.44 -31.66
N PHE A 6 -10.21 18.22 -31.44
CA PHE A 6 -9.81 17.40 -30.29
C PHE A 6 -8.40 16.83 -30.51
N ASP A 7 -8.12 16.23 -31.67
CA ASP A 7 -6.82 15.64 -31.97
C ASP A 7 -5.71 16.69 -31.91
N ALA A 8 -5.93 17.89 -32.46
CA ALA A 8 -4.94 18.97 -32.40
C ALA A 8 -4.67 19.47 -30.97
N LYS A 9 -5.71 19.51 -30.11
CA LYS A 9 -5.57 19.88 -28.69
C LYS A 9 -4.90 18.77 -27.88
N TRP A 10 -5.19 17.52 -28.22
CA TRP A 10 -4.60 16.35 -27.58
C TRP A 10 -3.10 16.23 -27.92
N ASP A 11 -2.73 16.44 -29.18
CA ASP A 11 -1.33 16.48 -29.61
C ASP A 11 -0.56 17.62 -28.94
N HIS A 12 -1.17 18.81 -28.83
CA HIS A 12 -0.57 19.93 -28.11
C HIS A 12 -0.41 19.62 -26.62
N PHE A 13 -1.39 18.99 -25.99
CA PHE A 13 -1.32 18.58 -24.59
C PHE A 13 -0.20 17.56 -24.36
N LEU A 14 -0.10 16.53 -25.21
CA LEU A 14 0.99 15.54 -25.14
C LEU A 14 2.37 16.18 -25.36
N ALA A 15 2.47 17.15 -26.26
CA ALA A 15 3.72 17.85 -26.55
C ALA A 15 4.15 18.84 -25.45
N CYS A 16 3.21 19.44 -24.72
CA CYS A 16 3.50 20.45 -23.70
C CYS A 16 3.54 19.92 -22.27
N GLU A 17 2.64 19.00 -21.92
CA GLU A 17 2.44 18.55 -20.54
C GLU A 17 2.53 17.02 -20.40
N GLY A 18 2.38 16.27 -21.50
CA GLY A 18 2.41 14.81 -21.49
C GLY A 18 3.71 14.21 -20.96
N GLY A 19 4.86 14.79 -21.32
CA GLY A 19 6.16 14.31 -20.84
C GLY A 19 6.40 14.55 -19.34
N ASP A 20 5.90 15.67 -18.82
CA ASP A 20 6.01 16.00 -17.40
C ASP A 20 5.10 15.10 -16.56
N ILE A 21 3.87 14.85 -17.03
CA ILE A 21 2.94 13.90 -16.39
C ILE A 21 3.50 12.47 -16.44
N GLU A 22 4.07 12.04 -17.56
CA GLU A 22 4.67 10.70 -17.68
C GLU A 22 5.84 10.54 -16.71
N THR A 23 6.68 11.57 -16.59
CA THR A 23 7.80 11.60 -15.65
C THR A 23 7.30 11.59 -14.21
N GLU A 24 6.31 12.42 -13.87
CA GLU A 24 5.72 12.48 -12.53
C GLU A 24 5.08 11.14 -12.13
N VAL A 25 4.31 10.52 -13.02
CA VAL A 25 3.69 9.21 -12.78
C VAL A 25 4.76 8.13 -12.63
N ALA A 26 5.78 8.11 -13.49
CA ALA A 26 6.86 7.14 -13.41
C ALA A 26 7.69 7.30 -12.12
N GLU A 27 7.99 8.54 -11.73
CA GLU A 27 8.70 8.83 -10.48
C GLU A 27 7.87 8.48 -9.25
N ASN A 28 6.56 8.75 -9.24
CA ASN A 28 5.67 8.37 -8.16
C ASN A 28 5.54 6.85 -8.02
N LEU A 29 5.42 6.12 -9.13
CA LEU A 29 5.40 4.66 -9.12
C LEU A 29 6.73 4.07 -8.65
N ASN A 30 7.85 4.65 -9.07
CA ASN A 30 9.18 4.20 -8.67
C ASN A 30 9.50 4.56 -7.21
N ARG A 31 9.06 5.73 -6.71
CA ARG A 31 9.11 6.09 -5.29
C ARG A 31 8.25 5.14 -4.46
N SER A 32 7.04 4.83 -4.93
CA SER A 32 6.09 3.97 -4.21
C SER A 32 6.32 2.47 -4.40
N ARG A 33 7.35 2.06 -5.16
CA ARG A 33 7.61 0.65 -5.49
C ARG A 33 7.78 -0.28 -4.29
N HIS A 34 8.22 0.28 -3.16
CA HIS A 34 8.42 -0.43 -1.90
C HIS A 34 7.13 -0.50 -1.06
N LEU A 35 6.14 0.33 -1.37
CA LEU A 35 4.77 0.28 -0.83
C LEU A 35 3.90 -0.70 -1.62
N LEU A 36 4.34 -1.05 -2.84
CA LEU A 36 3.69 -1.97 -3.78
C LEU A 36 4.42 -3.32 -3.84
N ASP A 37 4.76 -3.93 -2.69
CA ASP A 37 5.27 -5.30 -2.73
C ASP A 37 4.11 -6.29 -2.94
N MET A 38 3.84 -6.61 -4.20
CA MET A 38 2.79 -7.59 -4.57
C MET A 38 3.17 -9.04 -4.21
N ARG A 39 4.35 -9.29 -3.63
CA ARG A 39 4.85 -10.65 -3.36
C ARG A 39 4.58 -11.14 -1.95
N ASP A 40 4.44 -10.24 -0.98
CA ASP A 40 4.13 -10.58 0.42
C ASP A 40 2.64 -10.33 0.78
N GLY A 41 1.87 -9.74 -0.13
CA GLY A 41 0.44 -9.51 0.02
C GLY A 41 0.07 -8.36 0.94
N THR A 42 1.03 -7.51 1.33
CA THR A 42 0.77 -6.43 2.27
C THR A 42 1.18 -5.06 1.71
N HIS A 43 0.23 -4.13 1.66
CA HIS A 43 0.44 -2.77 1.16
C HIS A 43 0.09 -1.76 2.25
N ALA A 44 0.99 -0.83 2.52
CA ALA A 44 0.74 0.27 3.45
C ALA A 44 1.20 1.59 2.85
N SER A 45 0.41 2.66 3.00
CA SER A 45 0.76 3.99 2.51
C SER A 45 0.17 5.07 3.40
N TRP A 46 0.86 6.20 3.48
CA TRP A 46 0.38 7.39 4.17
C TRP A 46 -0.25 8.37 3.17
N ASP A 47 -1.44 8.88 3.51
CA ASP A 47 -2.10 9.98 2.80
C ASP A 47 -2.66 10.97 3.82
N ALA A 48 -2.33 12.26 3.68
CA ALA A 48 -2.82 13.34 4.56
C ALA A 48 -2.81 12.99 6.07
N ASN A 49 -1.72 12.41 6.57
CA ASN A 49 -1.53 11.96 7.96
C ASN A 49 -2.46 10.77 8.39
N GLN A 50 -2.91 9.98 7.42
CA GLN A 50 -3.67 8.76 7.62
C GLN A 50 -2.89 7.57 7.06
N LEU A 51 -2.73 6.51 7.86
CA LEU A 51 -2.13 5.26 7.40
C LEU A 51 -3.23 4.36 6.83
N GLY A 52 -3.18 4.12 5.53
CA GLY A 52 -3.94 3.07 4.87
C GLY A 52 -3.14 1.77 4.84
N VAL A 53 -3.76 0.65 5.24
CA VAL A 53 -3.18 -0.69 5.13
C VAL A 53 -4.16 -1.59 4.38
N LEU A 54 -3.66 -2.27 3.36
CA LEU A 54 -4.36 -3.32 2.62
C LEU A 54 -3.65 -4.65 2.85
N LEU A 55 -4.37 -5.61 3.41
CA LEU A 55 -3.93 -6.98 3.61
C LEU A 55 -4.58 -7.88 2.56
N VAL A 56 -3.77 -8.66 1.86
CA VAL A 56 -4.22 -9.62 0.84
C VAL A 56 -3.85 -11.02 1.32
N PHE A 57 -4.84 -11.90 1.40
CA PHE A 57 -4.67 -13.27 1.84
C PHE A 57 -4.94 -14.25 0.69
N GLY A 58 -4.18 -15.34 0.66
CA GLY A 58 -4.61 -16.53 -0.06
C GLY A 58 -5.90 -17.08 0.57
N GLY A 59 -6.81 -17.62 -0.24
CA GLY A 59 -8.11 -18.08 0.27
C GLY A 59 -8.00 -19.13 1.37
N GLN A 60 -7.01 -20.02 1.30
CA GLN A 60 -6.74 -21.01 2.35
C GLN A 60 -6.17 -20.34 3.61
N ASP A 61 -5.20 -19.43 3.46
CA ASP A 61 -4.57 -18.74 4.58
C ASP A 61 -5.59 -17.91 5.38
N ALA A 62 -6.55 -17.28 4.68
CA ALA A 62 -7.66 -16.57 5.32
C ALA A 62 -8.55 -17.51 6.15
N CYS A 63 -8.91 -18.68 5.59
CA CYS A 63 -9.68 -19.70 6.31
C CYS A 63 -8.93 -20.23 7.53
N ASP A 64 -7.62 -20.50 7.39
CA ASP A 64 -6.78 -21.01 8.48
C ASP A 64 -6.64 -19.97 9.59
N PHE A 65 -6.51 -18.69 9.24
CA PHE A 65 -6.45 -17.59 10.21
C PHE A 65 -7.77 -17.44 10.99
N ILE A 66 -8.91 -17.43 10.29
CA ILE A 66 -10.24 -17.35 10.92
C ILE A 66 -10.50 -18.58 11.80
N GLY A 67 -10.13 -19.77 11.32
CA GLY A 67 -10.24 -21.01 12.10
C GLY A 67 -9.41 -20.96 13.38
N ALA A 68 -8.14 -20.54 13.27
CA ALA A 68 -7.27 -20.36 14.44
C ALA A 68 -7.81 -19.32 15.42
N TRP A 69 -8.47 -18.25 14.94
CA TRP A 69 -9.14 -17.28 15.79
C TRP A 69 -10.30 -17.90 16.58
N HIS A 70 -11.20 -18.64 15.92
CA HIS A 70 -12.30 -19.31 16.61
C HIS A 70 -11.81 -20.35 17.62
N ASP A 71 -10.83 -21.17 17.25
CA ASP A 71 -10.24 -22.14 18.17
C ASP A 71 -9.63 -21.46 19.39
N ALA A 72 -8.97 -20.31 19.19
CA ALA A 72 -8.40 -19.50 20.27
C ALA A 72 -9.47 -18.92 21.21
N ASP A 73 -10.58 -18.41 20.65
CA ASP A 73 -11.74 -17.90 21.40
C ASP A 73 -12.40 -19.00 22.24
N ASP A 74 -12.44 -20.23 21.70
CA ASP A 74 -12.89 -21.43 22.41
C ASP A 74 -11.89 -21.96 23.46
N GLY A 75 -10.77 -21.26 23.67
CA GLY A 75 -9.79 -21.53 24.73
C GLY A 75 -8.61 -22.41 24.31
N ASN A 76 -8.42 -22.67 23.02
CA ASN A 76 -7.24 -23.38 22.53
C ASN A 76 -5.99 -22.49 22.58
N LEU A 77 -5.16 -22.69 23.61
CA LEU A 77 -3.94 -21.91 23.83
C LEU A 77 -2.90 -22.02 22.70
N ILE A 78 -2.88 -23.13 21.96
CA ILE A 78 -1.96 -23.30 20.82
C ILE A 78 -2.44 -22.44 19.64
N ALA A 79 -3.74 -22.42 19.38
CA ALA A 79 -4.33 -21.56 18.36
C ALA A 79 -4.15 -20.08 18.72
N LEU A 80 -4.35 -19.73 20.01
CA LEU A 80 -4.09 -18.38 20.51
C LEU A 80 -2.65 -17.93 20.28
N ALA A 81 -1.66 -18.78 20.55
CA ALA A 81 -0.26 -18.44 20.30
C ALA A 81 -0.01 -18.10 18.81
N LYS A 82 -0.58 -18.87 17.89
CA LYS A 82 -0.46 -18.63 16.44
C LYS A 82 -1.11 -17.31 16.03
N VAL A 83 -2.30 -17.02 16.55
CA VAL A 83 -2.99 -15.75 16.30
C VAL A 83 -2.16 -14.58 16.83
N LEU A 84 -1.60 -14.70 18.04
CA LEU A 84 -0.75 -13.67 18.62
C LEU A 84 0.54 -13.44 17.83
N ASP A 85 1.15 -14.49 17.29
CA ASP A 85 2.32 -14.35 16.40
C ASP A 85 1.97 -13.55 15.13
N TRP A 86 0.79 -13.80 14.56
CA TRP A 86 0.29 -13.03 13.42
C TRP A 86 0.02 -11.57 13.78
N VAL A 87 -0.66 -11.31 14.90
CA VAL A 87 -0.93 -9.94 15.38
C VAL A 87 0.38 -9.20 15.67
N ASN A 88 1.36 -9.85 16.30
CA ASN A 88 2.68 -9.26 16.54
C ASN A 88 3.38 -8.89 15.23
N SER A 89 3.26 -9.73 14.21
CA SER A 89 3.83 -9.45 12.88
C SER A 89 3.15 -8.23 12.24
N MET A 90 1.82 -8.14 12.33
CA MET A 90 1.05 -6.98 11.84
C MET A 90 1.44 -5.69 12.57
N VAL A 91 1.58 -5.73 13.90
CA VAL A 91 2.02 -4.58 14.69
C VAL A 91 3.43 -4.15 14.30
N GLY A 92 4.37 -5.10 14.16
CA GLY A 92 5.74 -4.81 13.73
C GLY A 92 5.82 -4.16 12.34
N MET A 93 4.91 -4.51 11.43
CA MET A 93 4.77 -3.81 10.16
C MET A 93 4.25 -2.38 10.35
N ILE A 94 3.21 -2.17 11.16
CA ILE A 94 2.69 -0.82 11.44
C ILE A 94 3.79 0.07 12.05
N GLU A 95 4.60 -0.46 12.96
CA GLU A 95 5.74 0.25 13.52
C GLU A 95 6.74 0.71 12.45
N GLN A 96 7.02 -0.14 11.45
CA GLN A 96 7.87 0.22 10.31
C GLN A 96 7.23 1.33 9.46
N CYS A 97 5.92 1.24 9.20
CA CYS A 97 5.20 2.29 8.47
C CYS A 97 5.24 3.64 9.22
N VAL A 98 5.10 3.63 10.55
CA VAL A 98 5.18 4.84 11.38
C VAL A 98 6.60 5.41 11.39
N ALA A 99 7.62 4.55 11.49
CA ALA A 99 9.01 4.99 11.43
C ALA A 99 9.33 5.67 10.09
N MET A 100 8.79 5.16 8.98
CA MET A 100 8.95 5.77 7.65
C MET A 100 8.24 7.13 7.53
N TYR A 101 7.06 7.30 8.14
CA TYR A 101 6.34 8.58 8.13
C TYR A 101 7.17 9.72 8.73
N GLY A 102 7.81 9.46 9.87
CA GLY A 102 8.66 10.43 10.57
C GLY A 102 9.91 10.86 9.80
N THR A 103 10.38 10.05 8.83
CA THR A 103 11.48 10.43 7.93
C THR A 103 11.04 11.33 6.78
N THR A 104 9.81 11.20 6.27
CA THR A 104 9.31 12.00 5.14
C THR A 104 9.03 13.47 5.46
N ASP A 105 8.67 13.79 6.71
CA ASP A 105 8.40 15.19 7.11
C ASP A 105 9.70 16.03 7.27
N PHE A 106 10.87 15.40 7.39
CA PHE A 106 12.15 16.12 7.51
C PHE A 106 12.76 16.55 6.17
N ASP A 107 12.31 15.99 5.05
CA ASP A 107 12.87 16.27 3.71
C ASP A 107 12.12 17.38 2.95
N LEU A 108 11.05 17.95 3.53
CA LEU A 108 10.28 19.07 2.93
C LEU A 108 10.66 20.45 3.50
N GLU A 109 11.60 20.52 4.45
CA GLU A 109 12.11 21.77 5.04
C GLU A 109 13.60 22.06 4.74
N SER A 110 14.27 21.31 3.85
CA SER A 110 15.69 21.53 3.50
C SER A 110 15.91 22.09 2.08
#